data_AF-A0A176YBG3-F1
#
_entry.id   AF-A0A176YBG3-F1
#
_cell.length_a   1.000
_cell.length_b   1.000
_cell.length_c   1.000
_cell.angle_alpha   90.00
_cell.angle_beta   90.00
_cell.angle_gamma   90.00
#
_symmetry.space_group_name_H-M   'P 1'
#
loop_
_entity.id
_entity.type
_entity.pdbx_description
1 polymer ?
#
loop_
_entity_poly.entity_id
_entity_poly.type
_entity_poly.pdbx_seq_one_letter_code
_entity_poly.pdbx_strand_id
1 'polypeptide(L)'
;MTDETHANLDRLLQSGGIRLGPVQRDRLSWLVGRYGAPPLDAISDGRRSGVIILKEPPSGAAAELFFRSLTPASAVVIPRSENPGFDFLKSKLTEFGTVGPCGADGPHEMWWGGIGWSRFLTAADASTVRPRIVSCYPRGSDATTSLALRQSLERLRLDGHIEAVETQFDDRILCFEKAEFMVRMWNKCREPLLFVEADATLREAPLLPSFLGCDVALHKWNRWEMSARTLYLGRTNRAERLLRTWQQLAASYPAIWEGYLLDQAWSLTSSQVPLDTVWLPRSYHALKGDLGAMRAVILHDEQTTTLELGPDPSFAGLVRAARRAGRTGARDAFMVMTSKATTGNGIAVILRDISASDATAVAATVEAVTGAYAADCGGYSRLELSLCAWQEDVGAVREAAGLARCHILEIAPGQRIANDFFAAHASDDAVMTARLLFP
;
A
#
# COMPACT_ATOMS: atom_id res chain seq x y z
N MET A 1 -24.36 -8.69 -7.86
CA MET A 1 -24.46 -9.42 -6.59
C MET A 1 -25.89 -9.30 -6.09
N THR A 2 -26.45 -10.32 -5.47
CA THR A 2 -27.79 -10.28 -4.88
C THR A 2 -27.75 -9.59 -3.51
N ASP A 3 -28.80 -8.88 -3.12
CA ASP A 3 -28.91 -8.19 -1.82
C ASP A 3 -28.65 -9.12 -0.63
N GLU A 4 -29.04 -10.39 -0.77
CA GLU A 4 -28.81 -11.44 0.22
C GLU A 4 -27.32 -11.74 0.46
N THR A 5 -26.46 -11.62 -0.56
CA THR A 5 -25.01 -11.83 -0.41
C THR A 5 -24.36 -10.68 0.36
N HIS A 6 -24.81 -9.44 0.14
CA HIS A 6 -24.34 -8.29 0.92
C HIS A 6 -24.77 -8.42 2.38
N ALA A 7 -26.04 -8.75 2.64
CA ALA A 7 -26.54 -8.95 4.00
C ALA A 7 -25.82 -10.09 4.74
N ASN A 8 -25.40 -11.15 4.05
CA ASN A 8 -24.61 -12.24 4.63
C ASN A 8 -23.17 -11.80 4.95
N LEU A 9 -22.55 -11.02 4.08
CA LEU A 9 -21.21 -10.49 4.30
C LEU A 9 -21.19 -9.53 5.50
N ASP A 10 -22.14 -8.61 5.57
CA ASP A 10 -22.24 -7.66 6.68
C ASP A 10 -22.45 -8.36 8.02
N ARG A 11 -23.31 -9.39 8.06
CA ARG A 11 -23.48 -10.22 9.26
C ARG A 11 -22.20 -10.95 9.66
N LEU A 12 -21.42 -11.46 8.71
CA LEU A 12 -20.14 -12.13 8.99
C LEU A 12 -19.07 -11.16 9.51
N LEU A 13 -19.02 -9.94 8.96
CA LEU A 13 -18.12 -8.89 9.43
C LEU A 13 -18.50 -8.44 10.84
N GLN A 14 -19.79 -8.20 11.10
CA GLN A 14 -20.32 -7.81 12.40
C GLN A 14 -20.08 -8.90 13.46
N SER A 15 -20.43 -10.16 13.17
CA SER A 15 -20.19 -11.27 14.11
C SER A 15 -18.70 -11.54 14.35
N GLY A 16 -17.84 -11.14 13.41
CA GLY A 16 -16.40 -11.22 13.55
C GLY A 16 -15.74 -10.03 14.23
N GLY A 17 -16.50 -9.00 14.62
CA GLY A 17 -15.92 -7.75 15.11
C GLY A 17 -14.96 -7.10 14.10
N ILE A 18 -15.21 -7.29 12.80
CA ILE A 18 -14.36 -6.77 11.73
C ILE A 18 -14.92 -5.42 11.28
N ARG A 19 -14.16 -4.36 11.54
CA ARG A 19 -14.48 -3.01 11.10
C ARG A 19 -13.71 -2.66 9.82
N LEU A 20 -14.41 -2.67 8.68
CA LEU A 20 -13.87 -2.26 7.39
C LEU A 20 -14.45 -0.89 6.98
N GLY A 21 -13.62 -0.03 6.41
CA GLY A 21 -14.07 1.21 5.80
C GLY A 21 -14.67 0.98 4.40
N PRO A 22 -15.24 2.03 3.76
CA PRO A 22 -15.94 1.90 2.48
C PRO A 22 -15.07 1.27 1.37
N VAL A 23 -13.85 1.76 1.18
CA VAL A 23 -12.94 1.26 0.12
C VAL A 23 -12.56 -0.21 0.34
N GLN A 24 -12.37 -0.60 1.60
CA GLN A 24 -12.07 -1.99 1.97
C GLN A 24 -13.27 -2.90 1.71
N ARG A 25 -14.49 -2.43 2.01
CA ARG A 25 -15.74 -3.15 1.69
C ARG A 25 -15.94 -3.28 0.18
N ASP A 26 -15.63 -2.25 -0.60
CA ASP A 26 -15.72 -2.30 -2.07
C ASP A 26 -14.78 -3.38 -2.63
N ARG A 27 -13.52 -3.39 -2.16
CA ARG A 27 -12.54 -4.41 -2.56
C ARG A 27 -12.95 -5.82 -2.13
N LEU A 28 -13.46 -6.00 -0.91
CA LEU A 28 -13.97 -7.28 -0.43
C LEU A 28 -15.17 -7.76 -1.25
N SER A 29 -16.11 -6.87 -1.56
CA SER A 29 -17.29 -7.17 -2.38
C SER A 29 -16.87 -7.57 -3.80
N TRP A 30 -15.89 -6.87 -4.37
CA TRP A 30 -15.28 -7.24 -5.65
C TRP A 30 -14.67 -8.64 -5.59
N LEU A 31 -13.92 -8.98 -4.53
CA LEU A 31 -13.36 -10.32 -4.34
C LEU A 31 -14.46 -11.39 -4.23
N VAL A 32 -15.51 -11.13 -3.46
CA VAL A 32 -16.66 -12.03 -3.31
C VAL A 32 -17.35 -12.26 -4.65
N GLY A 33 -17.54 -11.22 -5.46
CA GLY A 33 -18.11 -11.35 -6.80
C GLY A 33 -17.25 -12.18 -7.76
N ARG A 34 -15.93 -12.28 -7.51
CA ARG A 34 -14.99 -13.02 -8.38
C ARG A 34 -14.71 -14.43 -7.89
N TYR A 35 -14.57 -14.63 -6.58
CA TYR A 35 -14.17 -15.90 -5.98
C TYR A 35 -15.35 -16.68 -5.41
N GLY A 36 -16.43 -16.01 -5.03
CA GLY A 36 -17.53 -16.57 -4.25
C GLY A 36 -17.49 -16.06 -2.81
N ALA A 37 -18.66 -16.06 -2.16
CA ALA A 37 -18.83 -15.60 -0.78
C ALA A 37 -18.03 -16.46 0.21
N PRO A 38 -17.59 -15.88 1.35
CA PRO A 38 -16.94 -16.66 2.38
C PRO A 38 -17.90 -17.70 2.98
N PRO A 39 -17.45 -18.94 3.24
CA PRO A 39 -18.25 -19.93 3.94
C PRO A 39 -18.52 -19.46 5.38
N LEU A 40 -19.79 -19.47 5.80
CA LEU A 40 -20.23 -19.01 7.13
C LEU A 40 -19.84 -20.01 8.24
N ASP A 41 -19.71 -21.30 7.93
CA ASP A 41 -19.38 -22.38 8.86
C ASP A 41 -18.13 -23.14 8.37
N ALA A 42 -16.95 -22.83 8.90
CA ALA A 42 -15.68 -23.43 8.46
C ALA A 42 -15.15 -24.49 9.44
N ILE A 43 -15.78 -25.66 9.47
CA ILE A 43 -15.11 -26.92 9.85
C ILE A 43 -15.37 -27.92 8.71
N SER A 44 -14.45 -27.95 7.74
CA SER A 44 -14.38 -29.08 6.81
C SER A 44 -12.93 -29.28 6.41
N ASP A 45 -12.45 -30.52 6.56
CA ASP A 45 -11.12 -31.02 6.16
C ASP A 45 -10.90 -31.05 4.62
N GLY A 46 -11.71 -30.32 3.85
CA GLY A 46 -11.66 -30.24 2.40
C GLY A 46 -10.83 -29.09 1.84
N ARG A 47 -10.50 -29.19 0.54
CA ARG A 47 -9.89 -28.10 -0.24
C ARG A 47 -10.77 -26.85 -0.19
N ARG A 48 -10.20 -25.71 0.20
CA ARG A 48 -10.94 -24.46 0.32
C ARG A 48 -10.99 -23.72 -1.01
N SER A 49 -12.14 -23.13 -1.35
CA SER A 49 -12.32 -22.23 -2.50
C SER A 49 -13.20 -21.05 -2.08
N GLY A 50 -13.18 -19.96 -2.85
CA GLY A 50 -13.88 -18.73 -2.47
C GLY A 50 -13.03 -17.73 -1.69
N VAL A 51 -13.67 -16.68 -1.19
CA VAL A 51 -13.04 -15.72 -0.28
C VAL A 51 -12.92 -16.35 1.11
N ILE A 52 -11.75 -16.24 1.73
CA ILE A 52 -11.47 -16.75 3.07
C ILE A 52 -10.98 -15.58 3.92
N ILE A 53 -11.72 -15.24 4.97
CA ILE A 53 -11.40 -14.13 5.87
C ILE A 53 -10.74 -14.68 7.13
N LEU A 54 -9.49 -14.27 7.39
CA LEU A 54 -8.74 -14.68 8.57
C LEU A 54 -8.80 -13.60 9.64
N LYS A 55 -9.50 -13.90 10.73
CA LYS A 55 -9.72 -12.99 11.86
C LYS A 55 -8.51 -12.94 12.80
N GLU A 56 -7.88 -14.08 13.00
CA GLU A 56 -6.79 -14.28 13.94
C GLU A 56 -5.56 -14.89 13.25
N PRO A 57 -4.34 -14.56 13.72
CA PRO A 57 -3.12 -15.12 13.18
C PRO A 57 -3.03 -16.63 13.49
N PRO A 58 -2.90 -17.50 12.48
CA PRO A 58 -2.70 -18.92 12.74
C PRO A 58 -1.32 -19.19 13.34
N SER A 59 -1.22 -20.24 14.16
CA SER A 59 0.09 -20.78 14.57
C SER A 59 0.89 -21.25 13.35
N GLY A 60 2.22 -21.40 13.47
CA GLY A 60 3.06 -21.85 12.35
C GLY A 60 2.60 -23.16 11.70
N ALA A 61 2.19 -24.15 12.52
CA ALA A 61 1.65 -25.41 12.02
C ALA A 61 0.28 -25.23 11.34
N ALA A 62 -0.62 -24.45 11.94
CA ALA A 62 -1.92 -24.15 11.36
C ALA A 62 -1.81 -23.37 10.04
N ALA A 63 -0.84 -22.45 9.93
CA ALA A 63 -0.56 -21.69 8.72
C ALA A 63 -0.06 -22.59 7.58
N GLU A 64 0.77 -23.59 7.88
CA GLU A 64 1.24 -24.58 6.91
C GLU A 64 0.08 -25.45 6.39
N LEU A 65 -0.75 -25.97 7.28
CA LEU A 65 -1.95 -26.74 6.90
C LEU A 65 -2.93 -25.89 6.09
N PHE A 66 -3.14 -24.64 6.52
CA PHE A 66 -3.97 -23.68 5.82
C PHE A 66 -3.45 -23.45 4.40
N PHE A 67 -2.16 -23.14 4.24
CA PHE A 67 -1.53 -22.92 2.93
C PHE A 67 -1.73 -24.12 2.00
N ARG A 68 -1.52 -25.35 2.49
CA ARG A 68 -1.70 -26.59 1.71
C ARG A 68 -3.16 -26.86 1.32
N SER A 69 -4.13 -26.29 2.05
CA SER A 69 -5.56 -26.44 1.76
C SER A 69 -6.07 -25.50 0.66
N LEU A 70 -5.29 -24.47 0.30
CA LEU A 70 -5.70 -23.46 -0.68
C LEU A 70 -5.65 -23.99 -2.11
N THR A 71 -6.52 -23.44 -2.95
CA THR A 71 -6.57 -23.70 -4.39
C THR A 71 -6.39 -22.40 -5.17
N PRO A 72 -6.12 -22.44 -6.49
CA PRO A 72 -6.10 -21.22 -7.31
C PRO A 72 -7.46 -20.48 -7.33
N ALA A 73 -8.53 -21.16 -6.90
CA ALA A 73 -9.86 -20.63 -6.74
C ALA A 73 -10.11 -19.99 -5.36
N SER A 74 -9.07 -19.81 -4.53
CA SER A 74 -9.13 -19.16 -3.21
C SER A 74 -8.57 -17.74 -3.25
N ALA A 75 -9.21 -16.82 -2.51
CA ALA A 75 -8.65 -15.53 -2.15
C ALA A 75 -8.64 -15.39 -0.63
N VAL A 76 -7.48 -15.08 -0.06
CA VAL A 76 -7.31 -14.89 1.39
C VAL A 76 -7.38 -13.39 1.68
N VAL A 77 -8.18 -13.01 2.66
CA VAL A 77 -8.33 -11.62 3.14
C VAL A 77 -7.97 -11.57 4.63
N ILE A 78 -7.11 -10.64 4.99
CA ILE A 78 -6.69 -10.38 6.37
C ILE A 78 -7.08 -8.93 6.69
N PRO A 79 -8.12 -8.68 7.50
CA PRO A 79 -8.64 -7.34 7.74
C PRO A 79 -7.88 -6.54 8.82
N ARG A 80 -6.96 -7.19 9.55
CA ARG A 80 -6.10 -6.60 10.59
C ARG A 80 -4.63 -6.89 10.28
N SER A 81 -4.29 -6.63 9.02
CA SER A 81 -3.09 -7.19 8.41
C SER A 81 -1.79 -6.55 8.86
N GLU A 82 -1.87 -5.40 9.53
CA GLU A 82 -0.76 -4.75 10.22
C GLU A 82 -0.24 -5.57 11.41
N ASN A 83 -1.02 -6.52 11.92
CA ASN A 83 -0.58 -7.36 13.03
C ASN A 83 0.55 -8.34 12.59
N PRO A 84 1.69 -8.36 13.30
CA PRO A 84 2.86 -9.17 12.95
C PRO A 84 2.63 -10.67 13.01
N GLY A 85 1.62 -11.14 13.76
CA GLY A 85 1.26 -12.55 13.85
C GLY A 85 0.86 -13.16 12.49
N PHE A 86 0.41 -12.34 11.54
CA PHE A 86 0.07 -12.82 10.19
C PHE A 86 1.28 -12.97 9.26
N ASP A 87 2.46 -12.47 9.64
CA ASP A 87 3.61 -12.38 8.73
C ASP A 87 4.12 -13.74 8.27
N PHE A 88 4.07 -14.75 9.14
CA PHE A 88 4.45 -16.12 8.76
C PHE A 88 3.55 -16.64 7.63
N LEU A 89 2.23 -16.47 7.73
CA LEU A 89 1.31 -16.88 6.67
C LEU A 89 1.48 -16.02 5.40
N LYS A 90 1.54 -14.69 5.53
CA LYS A 90 1.74 -13.78 4.39
C LYS A 90 3.01 -14.12 3.62
N SER A 91 4.08 -14.54 4.30
CA SER A 91 5.35 -14.95 3.67
C SER A 91 5.25 -16.18 2.77
N LYS A 92 4.22 -17.03 2.97
CA LYS A 92 3.94 -18.23 2.15
C LYS A 92 3.01 -17.94 0.98
N LEU A 93 2.22 -16.87 1.08
CA LEU A 93 1.23 -16.52 0.07
C LEU A 93 1.83 -15.55 -0.95
N THR A 94 1.24 -15.56 -2.14
CA THR A 94 1.39 -14.46 -3.09
C THR A 94 0.51 -13.32 -2.62
N GLU A 95 1.14 -12.22 -2.23
CA GLU A 95 0.44 -10.97 -1.96
C GLU A 95 -0.10 -10.39 -3.29
N PHE A 96 -1.39 -10.06 -3.30
CA PHE A 96 -2.03 -9.42 -4.45
C PHE A 96 -2.19 -7.93 -4.27
N GLY A 97 -2.54 -7.48 -3.06
CA GLY A 97 -2.72 -6.06 -2.77
C GLY A 97 -3.00 -5.77 -1.31
N THR A 98 -3.03 -4.47 -1.00
CA THR A 98 -3.45 -3.93 0.29
C THR A 98 -4.40 -2.76 0.10
N VAL A 99 -5.25 -2.50 1.10
CA VAL A 99 -6.07 -1.29 1.20
C VAL A 99 -5.80 -0.66 2.55
N GLY A 100 -5.25 0.56 2.52
CA GLY A 100 -4.89 1.31 3.73
C GLY A 100 -6.08 1.59 4.66
N PRO A 101 -5.80 2.04 5.91
CA PRO A 101 -6.84 2.38 6.88
C PRO A 101 -7.72 3.55 6.42
N CYS A 102 -8.97 3.54 6.87
CA CYS A 102 -10.03 4.51 6.59
C CYS A 102 -10.33 5.40 7.82
N GLY A 103 -9.30 5.81 8.56
CA GLY A 103 -9.50 6.52 9.84
C GLY A 103 -10.30 5.68 10.84
N ALA A 104 -11.13 6.34 11.66
CA ALA A 104 -11.93 5.63 12.65
C ALA A 104 -12.91 4.60 12.03
N ASP A 105 -13.44 4.83 10.83
CA ASP A 105 -14.47 3.96 10.22
C ASP A 105 -13.96 2.60 9.75
N GLY A 106 -12.66 2.47 9.54
CA GLY A 106 -11.97 1.24 9.19
C GLY A 106 -10.51 1.36 9.58
N PRO A 107 -10.17 1.25 10.87
CA PRO A 107 -8.89 1.72 11.39
C PRO A 107 -7.73 0.75 11.13
N HIS A 108 -8.01 -0.38 10.50
CA HIS A 108 -7.05 -1.43 10.17
C HIS A 108 -6.67 -1.40 8.70
N GLU A 109 -5.52 -1.97 8.36
CA GLU A 109 -5.14 -2.21 6.96
C GLU A 109 -5.68 -3.57 6.52
N MET A 110 -6.26 -3.63 5.32
CA MET A 110 -6.74 -4.88 4.73
C MET A 110 -5.72 -5.41 3.71
N TRP A 111 -5.24 -6.63 3.92
CA TRP A 111 -4.38 -7.34 2.98
C TRP A 111 -5.16 -8.42 2.25
N TRP A 112 -4.83 -8.67 0.98
CA TRP A 112 -5.42 -9.77 0.23
C TRP A 112 -4.40 -10.45 -0.70
N GLY A 113 -4.57 -11.77 -0.87
CA GLY A 113 -3.63 -12.61 -1.58
C GLY A 113 -4.13 -14.02 -1.83
N GLY A 114 -3.24 -14.91 -2.26
CA GLY A 114 -3.56 -16.31 -2.58
C GLY A 114 -2.33 -17.11 -3.00
N ILE A 115 -2.51 -18.18 -3.74
CA ILE A 115 -1.39 -19.03 -4.19
C ILE A 115 -0.83 -18.65 -5.57
N GLY A 116 -1.44 -17.70 -6.27
CA GLY A 116 -0.94 -17.20 -7.55
C GLY A 116 -1.95 -16.39 -8.37
N TRP A 117 -1.46 -15.78 -9.44
CA TRP A 117 -2.20 -14.81 -10.28
C TRP A 117 -3.04 -15.42 -11.41
N SER A 118 -3.00 -16.74 -11.61
CA SER A 118 -3.54 -17.40 -12.80
C SER A 118 -5.01 -17.04 -13.07
N ARG A 119 -5.85 -16.98 -12.04
CA ARG A 119 -7.27 -16.62 -12.18
C ARG A 119 -7.48 -15.21 -12.76
N PHE A 120 -6.63 -14.27 -12.40
CA PHE A 120 -6.75 -12.88 -12.84
C PHE A 120 -6.12 -12.63 -14.20
N LEU A 121 -4.98 -13.29 -14.49
CA LEU A 121 -4.30 -13.13 -15.78
C LEU A 121 -5.20 -13.56 -16.95
N THR A 122 -5.91 -14.67 -16.81
CA THR A 122 -6.86 -15.12 -17.85
C THR A 122 -8.08 -14.20 -17.99
N ALA A 123 -8.49 -13.52 -16.92
CA ALA A 123 -9.67 -12.66 -16.93
C ALA A 123 -9.39 -11.21 -17.36
N ALA A 124 -8.13 -10.76 -17.27
CA ALA A 124 -7.73 -9.39 -17.55
C ALA A 124 -8.04 -8.95 -18.99
N ASP A 125 -7.99 -9.87 -19.94
CA ASP A 125 -8.29 -9.63 -21.36
C ASP A 125 -9.73 -9.13 -21.58
N ALA A 126 -10.66 -9.53 -20.70
CA ALA A 126 -12.06 -9.12 -20.74
C ALA A 126 -12.31 -7.72 -20.14
N SER A 127 -11.27 -7.05 -19.61
CA SER A 127 -11.43 -5.67 -19.14
C SER A 127 -11.95 -4.79 -20.27
N THR A 128 -12.92 -3.93 -20.00
CA THR A 128 -13.36 -2.88 -20.94
C THR A 128 -12.62 -1.57 -20.71
N VAL A 129 -12.06 -1.38 -19.52
CA VAL A 129 -11.23 -0.23 -19.18
C VAL A 129 -9.83 -0.48 -19.73
N ARG A 130 -9.36 0.43 -20.58
CA ARG A 130 -8.03 0.43 -21.18
C ARG A 130 -7.24 1.61 -20.62
N PRO A 131 -6.06 1.39 -20.02
CA PRO A 131 -5.21 2.51 -19.63
C PRO A 131 -4.56 3.14 -20.87
N ARG A 132 -4.32 4.45 -20.81
CA ARG A 132 -3.38 5.12 -21.71
C ARG A 132 -1.98 4.66 -21.34
N ILE A 133 -1.27 4.04 -22.28
CA ILE A 133 0.14 3.70 -22.09
C ILE A 133 0.94 4.98 -22.26
N VAL A 134 1.73 5.35 -21.25
CA VAL A 134 2.56 6.56 -21.29
C VAL A 134 4.02 6.20 -21.07
N SER A 135 4.90 6.89 -21.77
CA SER A 135 6.34 6.68 -21.65
C SER A 135 7.08 7.94 -22.07
N CYS A 136 8.28 8.13 -21.53
CA CYS A 136 9.17 9.22 -21.90
C CYS A 136 10.60 8.73 -22.01
N TYR A 137 11.40 9.43 -22.82
CA TYR A 137 12.84 9.20 -22.99
C TYR A 137 13.55 10.54 -23.15
N PRO A 138 14.87 10.65 -22.84
CA PRO A 138 15.62 11.87 -23.03
C PRO A 138 15.59 12.33 -24.50
N ARG A 139 15.48 13.65 -24.73
CA ARG A 139 15.44 14.20 -26.09
C ARG A 139 16.73 13.96 -26.89
N GLY A 140 17.87 13.87 -26.21
CA GLY A 140 19.16 13.53 -26.81
C GLY A 140 19.32 12.07 -27.19
N SER A 141 18.38 11.19 -26.81
CA SER A 141 18.47 9.74 -27.11
C SER A 141 18.17 9.41 -28.58
N ASP A 142 18.63 8.23 -29.00
CA ASP A 142 18.38 7.71 -30.34
C ASP A 142 16.87 7.44 -30.56
N ALA A 143 16.41 7.64 -31.80
CA ALA A 143 15.04 7.34 -32.22
C ALA A 143 14.67 5.87 -32.00
N THR A 144 15.65 4.98 -31.90
CA THR A 144 15.45 3.55 -31.61
C THR A 144 15.01 3.26 -30.18
N THR A 145 15.27 4.17 -29.21
CA THR A 145 15.01 3.95 -27.77
C THR A 145 13.58 3.54 -27.46
N SER A 146 12.59 4.09 -28.18
CA SER A 146 11.17 3.77 -27.96
C SER A 146 10.53 2.92 -29.05
N LEU A 147 11.32 2.43 -30.01
CA LEU A 147 10.81 1.78 -31.22
C LEU A 147 10.06 0.49 -30.90
N ALA A 148 10.64 -0.37 -30.05
CA ALA A 148 10.02 -1.64 -29.67
C ALA A 148 8.69 -1.42 -28.93
N LEU A 149 8.64 -0.43 -28.04
CA LEU A 149 7.42 -0.05 -27.33
C LEU A 149 6.34 0.41 -28.31
N ARG A 150 6.66 1.36 -29.21
CA ARG A 150 5.74 1.87 -30.24
C ARG A 150 5.16 0.73 -31.11
N GLN A 151 6.03 -0.14 -31.62
CA GLN A 151 5.61 -1.29 -32.43
C GLN A 151 4.71 -2.25 -31.66
N SER A 152 4.98 -2.47 -30.36
CA SER A 152 4.15 -3.32 -29.52
C SER A 152 2.76 -2.72 -29.26
N LEU A 153 2.68 -1.40 -29.09
CA LEU A 153 1.40 -0.69 -28.94
C LEU A 153 0.54 -0.78 -30.20
N GLU A 154 1.13 -0.57 -31.37
CA GLU A 154 0.45 -0.73 -32.66
C GLU A 154 -0.07 -2.16 -32.85
N ARG A 155 0.80 -3.16 -32.61
CA ARG A 155 0.44 -4.58 -32.72
C ARG A 155 -0.72 -4.95 -31.78
N LEU A 156 -0.71 -4.44 -30.56
CA LEU A 156 -1.72 -4.73 -29.54
C LEU A 156 -2.94 -3.80 -29.62
N ARG A 157 -2.93 -2.82 -30.53
CA ARG A 157 -3.98 -1.79 -30.69
C ARG A 157 -4.25 -1.05 -29.39
N LEU A 158 -3.18 -0.65 -28.70
CA LEU A 158 -3.23 0.11 -27.46
C LEU A 158 -2.93 1.58 -27.71
N ASP A 159 -3.69 2.43 -27.05
CA ASP A 159 -3.45 3.87 -27.09
C ASP A 159 -2.21 4.24 -26.29
N GLY A 160 -1.25 4.88 -26.96
CA GLY A 160 0.02 5.32 -26.39
C GLY A 160 0.20 6.83 -26.42
N HIS A 161 0.96 7.37 -25.47
CA HIS A 161 1.59 8.69 -25.54
C HIS A 161 3.06 8.54 -25.14
N ILE A 162 3.94 8.54 -26.14
CA ILE A 162 5.39 8.38 -25.96
C ILE A 162 6.08 9.63 -26.51
N GLU A 163 6.77 10.38 -25.65
CA GLU A 163 7.43 11.62 -26.06
C GLU A 163 8.86 11.76 -25.53
N ALA A 164 9.68 12.44 -26.32
CA ALA A 164 10.99 12.91 -25.90
C ALA A 164 10.84 14.10 -24.93
N VAL A 165 11.42 14.01 -23.74
CA VAL A 165 11.40 15.08 -22.74
C VAL A 165 12.75 15.77 -22.64
N GLU A 166 12.74 17.07 -22.32
CA GLU A 166 13.97 17.75 -21.93
C GLU A 166 14.43 17.18 -20.59
N THR A 167 15.71 16.86 -20.50
CA THR A 167 16.33 16.28 -19.31
C THR A 167 17.56 17.09 -18.93
N GLN A 168 17.88 17.11 -17.63
CA GLN A 168 19.10 17.72 -17.12
C GLN A 168 20.36 17.03 -17.67
N PHE A 169 20.25 15.73 -17.96
CA PHE A 169 21.31 14.91 -18.52
C PHE A 169 20.82 14.24 -19.81
N ASP A 170 21.61 14.33 -20.89
CA ASP A 170 21.19 13.87 -22.23
C ASP A 170 20.95 12.35 -22.32
N ASP A 171 21.52 11.58 -21.39
CA ASP A 171 21.57 10.12 -21.40
C ASP A 171 20.56 9.45 -20.46
N ARG A 172 19.85 10.20 -19.60
CA ARG A 172 18.98 9.63 -18.57
C ARG A 172 17.84 10.55 -18.16
N ILE A 173 16.80 9.95 -17.60
CA ILE A 173 15.69 10.66 -16.94
C ILE A 173 15.89 10.56 -15.42
N LEU A 174 15.82 11.69 -14.73
CA LEU A 174 15.81 11.75 -13.27
C LEU A 174 14.40 11.48 -12.72
N CYS A 175 14.34 11.01 -11.47
CA CYS A 175 13.09 10.68 -10.78
C CYS A 175 12.06 11.84 -10.84
N PHE A 176 12.50 13.09 -10.59
CA PHE A 176 11.60 14.24 -10.61
C PHE A 176 11.06 14.54 -12.01
N GLU A 177 11.88 14.37 -13.06
CA GLU A 177 11.49 14.60 -14.45
C GLU A 177 10.44 13.57 -14.89
N LYS A 178 10.60 12.31 -14.47
CA LYS A 178 9.59 11.25 -14.68
C LYS A 178 8.29 11.56 -13.94
N ALA A 179 8.36 11.99 -12.68
CA ALA A 179 7.19 12.36 -11.90
C ALA A 179 6.45 13.59 -12.51
N GLU A 180 7.19 14.58 -13.01
CA GLU A 180 6.62 15.73 -13.72
C GLU A 180 5.96 15.34 -15.05
N PHE A 181 6.59 14.44 -15.82
CA PHE A 181 5.97 13.86 -17.00
C PHE A 181 4.65 13.17 -16.65
N MET A 182 4.64 12.35 -15.60
CA MET A 182 3.44 11.64 -15.15
C MET A 182 2.33 12.59 -14.71
N VAL A 183 2.67 13.67 -13.99
CA VAL A 183 1.71 14.73 -13.63
C VAL A 183 1.15 15.45 -14.86
N ARG A 184 2.00 15.74 -15.85
CA ARG A 184 1.55 16.34 -17.13
C ARG A 184 0.58 15.41 -17.85
N MET A 185 0.88 14.12 -17.91
CA MET A 185 -0.01 13.11 -18.49
C MET A 185 -1.31 12.95 -17.70
N TRP A 186 -1.25 13.03 -16.37
CA TRP A 186 -2.44 12.99 -15.50
C TRP A 186 -3.41 14.14 -15.80
N ASN A 187 -2.90 15.33 -16.07
CA ASN A 187 -3.74 16.49 -16.40
C ASN A 187 -4.28 16.43 -17.84
N LYS A 188 -3.57 15.76 -18.76
CA LYS A 188 -3.90 15.68 -20.17
C LYS A 188 -4.88 14.55 -20.51
N CYS A 189 -4.67 13.37 -19.93
CA CYS A 189 -5.42 12.16 -20.24
C CYS A 189 -6.57 11.98 -19.24
N ARG A 190 -7.72 11.48 -19.74
CA ARG A 190 -8.90 11.21 -18.90
C ARG A 190 -8.96 9.76 -18.46
N GLU A 191 -8.25 8.88 -19.16
CA GLU A 191 -8.14 7.46 -18.91
C GLU A 191 -7.12 7.18 -17.79
N PRO A 192 -7.19 6.02 -17.12
CA PRO A 192 -6.10 5.56 -16.25
C PRO A 192 -4.77 5.56 -16.98
N LEU A 193 -3.68 5.81 -16.26
CA LEU A 193 -2.34 5.81 -16.84
C LEU A 193 -1.63 4.50 -16.51
N LEU A 194 -0.90 3.96 -17.48
CA LEU A 194 0.13 2.95 -17.24
C LEU A 194 1.45 3.47 -17.78
N PHE A 195 2.34 3.86 -16.88
CA PHE A 195 3.72 4.16 -17.24
C PHE A 195 4.49 2.88 -17.51
N VAL A 196 5.30 2.91 -18.57
CA VAL A 196 6.26 1.86 -18.91
C VAL A 196 7.53 2.54 -19.43
N GLU A 197 8.70 2.03 -19.06
CA GLU A 197 9.96 2.55 -19.59
C GLU A 197 10.02 2.47 -21.12
N ALA A 198 10.75 3.39 -21.73
CA ALA A 198 10.79 3.53 -23.19
C ALA A 198 11.42 2.32 -23.89
N ASP A 199 12.34 1.63 -23.21
CA ASP A 199 13.02 0.41 -23.67
C ASP A 199 12.11 -0.84 -23.64
N ALA A 200 10.91 -0.73 -23.07
CA ALA A 200 10.05 -1.88 -22.86
C ALA A 200 9.42 -2.42 -24.16
N THR A 201 9.16 -3.72 -24.16
CA THR A 201 8.33 -4.41 -25.16
C THR A 201 7.11 -5.01 -24.49
N LEU A 202 5.91 -4.63 -24.95
CA LEU A 202 4.66 -5.25 -24.51
C LEU A 202 4.42 -6.53 -25.31
N ARG A 203 4.43 -7.70 -24.68
CA ARG A 203 4.14 -8.96 -25.38
C ARG A 203 2.63 -9.22 -25.46
N GLU A 204 1.94 -8.89 -24.38
CA GLU A 204 0.49 -8.96 -24.21
C GLU A 204 -0.05 -7.60 -23.75
N ALA A 205 -1.37 -7.40 -23.85
CA ALA A 205 -1.98 -6.18 -23.37
C ALA A 205 -1.93 -6.13 -21.82
N PRO A 206 -1.32 -5.11 -21.20
CA PRO A 206 -1.12 -5.04 -19.75
C PRO A 206 -2.37 -4.57 -19.01
N LEU A 207 -3.45 -5.36 -19.09
CA LEU A 207 -4.80 -4.97 -18.67
C LEU A 207 -5.14 -5.34 -17.23
N LEU A 208 -4.27 -6.10 -16.55
CA LEU A 208 -4.49 -6.56 -15.18
C LEU A 208 -4.81 -5.42 -14.21
N PRO A 209 -4.05 -4.30 -14.14
CA PRO A 209 -4.36 -3.22 -13.21
C PRO A 209 -5.77 -2.63 -13.42
N SER A 210 -6.15 -2.39 -14.67
CA SER A 210 -7.47 -1.85 -15.01
C SER A 210 -8.60 -2.84 -14.74
N PHE A 211 -8.37 -4.13 -14.99
CA PHE A 211 -9.32 -5.19 -14.64
C PHE A 211 -9.58 -5.25 -13.13
N LEU A 212 -8.53 -5.05 -12.33
CA LEU A 212 -8.62 -5.07 -10.87
C LEU A 212 -9.28 -3.81 -10.30
N GLY A 213 -9.34 -2.72 -11.07
CA GLY A 213 -9.98 -1.47 -10.65
C GLY A 213 -9.36 -0.86 -9.38
N CYS A 214 -8.05 -1.01 -9.20
CA CYS A 214 -7.31 -0.44 -8.07
C CYS A 214 -6.97 1.04 -8.29
N ASP A 215 -6.56 1.73 -7.22
CA ASP A 215 -6.06 3.10 -7.32
C ASP A 215 -4.66 3.10 -7.95
N VAL A 216 -3.80 2.17 -7.52
CA VAL A 216 -2.40 2.12 -7.92
C VAL A 216 -1.97 0.67 -8.12
N ALA A 217 -1.16 0.39 -9.14
CA ALA A 217 -0.50 -0.90 -9.26
C ALA A 217 0.96 -0.76 -9.69
N LEU A 218 1.84 -1.52 -9.05
CA LEU A 218 3.27 -1.51 -9.34
C LEU A 218 3.93 -2.79 -8.84
N HIS A 219 5.17 -3.03 -9.27
CA HIS A 219 5.91 -4.22 -8.85
C HIS A 219 6.73 -3.98 -7.57
N LYS A 220 6.69 -4.96 -6.65
CA LYS A 220 7.62 -5.06 -5.52
C LYS A 220 8.84 -5.91 -5.91
N TRP A 221 9.95 -5.25 -6.17
CA TRP A 221 11.26 -5.87 -6.33
C TRP A 221 11.82 -6.28 -4.95
N ASN A 222 12.53 -7.41 -4.89
CA ASN A 222 13.09 -7.96 -3.64
C ASN A 222 12.10 -8.06 -2.46
N ARG A 223 10.78 -8.13 -2.72
CA ARG A 223 9.67 -8.10 -1.74
C ARG A 223 9.49 -6.78 -0.98
N TRP A 224 10.27 -5.74 -1.26
CA TRP A 224 10.17 -4.47 -0.53
C TRP A 224 10.40 -3.22 -1.38
N GLU A 225 11.26 -3.28 -2.41
CA GLU A 225 11.57 -2.12 -3.25
C GLU A 225 10.46 -1.91 -4.26
N MET A 226 9.94 -0.68 -4.34
CA MET A 226 8.98 -0.32 -5.37
C MET A 226 9.73 0.00 -6.66
N SER A 227 9.25 -0.53 -7.79
CA SER A 227 9.77 -0.14 -9.10
C SER A 227 8.80 0.78 -9.82
N ALA A 228 9.29 1.93 -10.29
CA ALA A 228 8.53 2.84 -11.12
C ALA A 228 8.59 2.48 -12.62
N ARG A 229 9.36 1.45 -13.02
CA ARG A 229 9.45 1.01 -14.43
C ARG A 229 8.13 0.52 -14.99
N THR A 230 7.20 0.15 -14.13
CA THR A 230 5.81 -0.15 -14.47
C THR A 230 4.92 0.35 -13.35
N LEU A 231 4.26 1.48 -13.59
CA LEU A 231 3.43 2.18 -12.62
C LEU A 231 2.06 2.48 -13.22
N TYR A 232 1.03 1.87 -12.66
CA TYR A 232 -0.36 2.14 -12.97
C TYR A 232 -0.96 3.13 -12.00
N LEU A 233 -1.71 4.11 -12.52
CA LEU A 233 -2.51 5.05 -11.76
C LEU A 233 -3.95 5.04 -12.28
N GLY A 234 -4.87 4.52 -11.46
CA GLY A 234 -6.30 4.64 -11.66
C GLY A 234 -6.75 6.09 -11.55
N ARG A 235 -7.86 6.46 -12.19
CA ARG A 235 -8.40 7.84 -12.14
C ARG A 235 -9.17 8.11 -10.85
N THR A 236 -8.46 8.11 -9.73
CA THR A 236 -9.03 8.40 -8.41
C THR A 236 -8.25 9.50 -7.70
N ASN A 237 -8.91 10.21 -6.79
CA ASN A 237 -8.25 11.25 -5.98
C ASN A 237 -7.11 10.68 -5.11
N ARG A 238 -7.20 9.39 -4.75
CA ARG A 238 -6.17 8.71 -3.95
C ARG A 238 -4.92 8.42 -4.79
N ALA A 239 -5.08 7.99 -6.03
CA ALA A 239 -3.98 7.83 -6.98
C ALA A 239 -3.33 9.17 -7.33
N GLU A 240 -4.12 10.24 -7.50
CA GLU A 240 -3.58 11.60 -7.68
C GLU A 240 -2.74 12.02 -6.46
N ARG A 241 -3.25 11.78 -5.24
CA ARG A 241 -2.51 12.12 -4.02
C ARG A 241 -1.17 11.41 -3.95
N LEU A 242 -1.10 10.14 -4.35
CA LEU A 242 0.17 9.42 -4.46
C LEU A 242 1.10 10.13 -5.47
N LEU A 243 0.61 10.38 -6.68
CA LEU A 243 1.40 11.00 -7.75
C LEU A 243 1.96 12.37 -7.33
N ARG A 244 1.15 13.21 -6.69
CA ARG A 244 1.55 14.52 -6.18
C ARG A 244 2.59 14.40 -5.06
N THR A 245 2.41 13.45 -4.14
CA THR A 245 3.37 13.19 -3.08
C THR A 245 4.71 12.72 -3.66
N TRP A 246 4.68 11.82 -4.63
CA TRP A 246 5.88 11.34 -5.31
C TRP A 246 6.62 12.46 -6.05
N GLN A 247 5.88 13.31 -6.79
CA GLN A 247 6.45 14.49 -7.44
C GLN A 247 7.19 15.40 -6.44
N GLN A 248 6.54 15.71 -5.31
CA GLN A 248 7.12 16.58 -4.28
C GLN A 248 8.39 15.98 -3.66
N LEU A 249 8.36 14.69 -3.32
CA LEU A 249 9.53 13.99 -2.77
C LEU A 249 10.67 13.92 -3.78
N ALA A 250 10.37 13.60 -5.04
CA ALA A 250 11.37 13.53 -6.10
C ALA A 250 12.05 14.87 -6.35
N ALA A 251 11.29 15.97 -6.33
CA ALA A 251 11.84 17.32 -6.47
C ALA A 251 12.66 17.74 -5.24
N SER A 252 12.27 17.33 -4.04
CA SER A 252 12.93 17.72 -2.78
C SER A 252 14.22 16.93 -2.52
N TYR A 253 14.31 15.71 -3.04
CA TYR A 253 15.41 14.77 -2.76
C TYR A 253 15.98 14.15 -4.04
N PRO A 254 16.51 14.95 -4.98
CA PRO A 254 16.92 14.47 -6.31
C PRO A 254 18.11 13.49 -6.29
N ALA A 255 18.85 13.42 -5.19
CA ALA A 255 19.98 12.49 -5.01
C ALA A 255 19.56 11.09 -4.52
N ILE A 256 18.29 10.92 -4.12
CA ILE A 256 17.77 9.64 -3.63
C ILE A 256 17.17 8.86 -4.80
N TRP A 257 17.39 7.55 -4.83
CA TRP A 257 16.91 6.70 -5.93
C TRP A 257 15.38 6.61 -5.95
N GLU A 258 14.86 6.39 -7.15
CA GLU A 258 13.44 6.48 -7.47
C GLU A 258 12.59 5.50 -6.66
N GLY A 259 13.00 4.24 -6.58
CA GLY A 259 12.23 3.21 -5.89
C GLY A 259 12.00 3.51 -4.42
N TYR A 260 12.96 4.14 -3.74
CA TYR A 260 12.78 4.58 -2.36
C TYR A 260 11.83 5.77 -2.27
N LEU A 261 11.97 6.78 -3.13
CA LEU A 261 11.07 7.95 -3.11
C LEU A 261 9.61 7.57 -3.40
N LEU A 262 9.39 6.64 -4.33
CA LEU A 262 8.07 6.09 -4.60
C LEU A 262 7.53 5.28 -3.41
N ASP A 263 8.39 4.50 -2.75
CA ASP A 263 8.04 3.80 -1.52
C ASP A 263 7.61 4.74 -0.39
N GLN A 264 8.36 5.83 -0.18
CA GLN A 264 8.01 6.85 0.80
C GLN A 264 6.71 7.57 0.43
N ALA A 265 6.50 7.89 -0.86
CA ALA A 265 5.27 8.49 -1.32
C ALA A 265 4.06 7.58 -1.06
N TRP A 266 4.22 6.28 -1.32
CA TRP A 266 3.21 5.27 -1.03
C TRP A 266 2.93 5.15 0.46
N SER A 267 3.97 5.11 1.28
CA SER A 267 3.85 5.02 2.74
C SER A 267 3.10 6.23 3.31
N LEU A 268 3.48 7.45 2.92
CA LEU A 268 2.82 8.68 3.36
C LEU A 268 1.38 8.77 2.87
N THR A 269 1.11 8.37 1.63
CA THR A 269 -0.25 8.44 1.07
C THR A 269 -1.16 7.42 1.74
N SER A 270 -0.71 6.17 1.89
CA SER A 270 -1.52 5.08 2.44
C SER A 270 -1.84 5.23 3.93
N SER A 271 -1.06 6.02 4.69
CA SER A 271 -1.40 6.33 6.08
C SER A 271 -2.48 7.42 6.19
N GLN A 272 -2.62 8.27 5.17
CA GLN A 272 -3.54 9.41 5.17
C GLN A 272 -4.86 9.12 4.44
N VAL A 273 -4.85 8.17 3.51
CA VAL A 273 -6.03 7.75 2.75
C VAL A 273 -6.04 6.24 2.55
N PRO A 274 -7.22 5.61 2.41
CA PRO A 274 -7.31 4.18 2.15
C PRO A 274 -6.96 3.87 0.70
N LEU A 275 -5.66 3.90 0.39
CA LEU A 275 -5.12 3.65 -0.95
C LEU A 275 -5.25 2.17 -1.30
N ASP A 276 -6.00 1.84 -2.35
CA ASP A 276 -6.14 0.48 -2.85
C ASP A 276 -4.99 0.16 -3.82
N THR A 277 -4.00 -0.56 -3.30
CA THR A 277 -2.74 -0.86 -3.98
C THR A 277 -2.69 -2.31 -4.42
N VAL A 278 -2.31 -2.54 -5.67
CA VAL A 278 -2.04 -3.86 -6.24
C VAL A 278 -0.55 -4.06 -6.49
N TRP A 279 -0.05 -5.23 -6.14
CA TRP A 279 1.34 -5.60 -6.35
C TRP A 279 1.47 -6.48 -7.59
N LEU A 280 1.94 -5.91 -8.69
CA LEU A 280 1.96 -6.60 -9.97
C LEU A 280 2.86 -7.84 -9.96
N PRO A 281 2.42 -8.94 -10.61
CA PRO A 281 3.23 -10.14 -10.72
C PRO A 281 4.52 -9.89 -11.47
N ARG A 282 5.50 -10.78 -11.29
CA ARG A 282 6.80 -10.73 -11.98
C ARG A 282 6.69 -10.60 -13.51
N SER A 283 5.61 -11.09 -14.13
CA SER A 283 5.38 -10.95 -15.57
C SER A 283 5.21 -9.50 -16.04
N TYR A 284 4.94 -8.54 -15.15
CA TYR A 284 4.83 -7.12 -15.46
C TYR A 284 6.13 -6.33 -15.21
N HIS A 285 7.20 -7.01 -14.78
CA HIS A 285 8.50 -6.39 -14.51
C HIS A 285 9.63 -7.40 -14.81
N ALA A 286 9.60 -8.06 -15.96
CA ALA A 286 10.67 -8.98 -16.33
C ALA A 286 11.76 -8.23 -17.08
N LEU A 287 13.03 -8.46 -16.73
CA LEU A 287 14.16 -7.96 -17.52
C LEU A 287 14.55 -8.97 -18.60
N LYS A 288 15.10 -8.49 -19.70
CA LYS A 288 15.68 -9.35 -20.74
C LYS A 288 16.82 -10.18 -20.16
N GLY A 289 16.71 -11.50 -20.30
CA GLY A 289 17.64 -12.47 -19.71
C GLY A 289 17.17 -13.07 -18.39
N ASP A 290 16.13 -12.53 -17.76
CA ASP A 290 15.54 -13.13 -16.56
C ASP A 290 14.84 -14.46 -16.87
N LEU A 291 14.80 -15.38 -15.89
CA LEU A 291 14.05 -16.64 -15.97
C LEU A 291 12.55 -16.42 -16.32
N GLY A 292 11.99 -15.28 -15.89
CA GLY A 292 10.60 -14.90 -16.16
C GLY A 292 10.36 -14.26 -17.53
N ALA A 293 11.42 -13.91 -18.27
CA ALA A 293 11.32 -13.12 -19.51
C ALA A 293 10.42 -13.79 -20.55
N MET A 294 10.43 -15.13 -20.65
CA MET A 294 9.62 -15.87 -21.64
C MET A 294 8.11 -15.72 -21.45
N ARG A 295 7.64 -15.45 -20.23
CA ARG A 295 6.21 -15.31 -19.88
C ARG A 295 5.85 -13.89 -19.45
N ALA A 296 6.70 -12.92 -19.81
CA ALA A 296 6.50 -11.53 -19.48
C ALA A 296 5.35 -10.94 -20.31
N VAL A 297 4.44 -10.22 -19.65
CA VAL A 297 3.50 -9.30 -20.29
C VAL A 297 4.26 -8.04 -20.72
N ILE A 298 5.13 -7.54 -19.85
CA ILE A 298 6.01 -6.40 -20.09
C ILE A 298 7.45 -6.86 -19.90
N LEU A 299 8.25 -6.76 -20.96
CA LEU A 299 9.67 -7.06 -20.95
C LEU A 299 10.45 -5.74 -21.03
N HIS A 300 11.37 -5.52 -20.09
CA HIS A 300 12.30 -4.38 -20.11
C HIS A 300 13.65 -4.83 -20.64
N ASP A 301 14.26 -4.07 -21.55
CA ASP A 301 15.46 -4.46 -22.27
C ASP A 301 16.75 -3.98 -21.57
N GLU A 302 16.69 -2.88 -20.82
CA GLU A 302 17.77 -2.32 -20.03
C GLU A 302 17.81 -2.88 -18.61
N GLN A 303 19.02 -3.09 -18.09
CA GLN A 303 19.22 -3.50 -16.71
C GLN A 303 18.80 -2.41 -15.73
N THR A 304 18.38 -2.82 -14.53
CA THR A 304 18.10 -1.87 -13.45
C THR A 304 19.38 -1.23 -12.94
N THR A 305 19.37 0.08 -12.75
CA THR A 305 20.50 0.86 -12.25
C THR A 305 20.36 1.18 -10.75
N THR A 306 21.43 1.67 -10.13
CA THR A 306 21.42 2.14 -8.73
C THR A 306 20.63 3.44 -8.51
N LEU A 307 20.23 4.11 -9.60
CA LEU A 307 19.34 5.28 -9.57
C LEU A 307 17.86 4.86 -9.51
N GLU A 308 17.54 3.66 -9.99
CA GLU A 308 16.19 3.09 -9.96
C GLU A 308 15.99 2.26 -8.69
N LEU A 309 16.92 1.36 -8.40
CA LEU A 309 16.91 0.45 -7.26
C LEU A 309 18.09 0.73 -6.33
N GLY A 310 17.95 0.46 -5.03
CA GLY A 310 18.96 0.83 -4.05
C GLY A 310 20.31 0.13 -4.31
N PRO A 311 21.45 0.79 -4.03
CA PRO A 311 22.78 0.25 -4.33
C PRO A 311 23.20 -0.92 -3.45
N ASP A 312 22.52 -1.15 -2.32
CA ASP A 312 22.95 -2.10 -1.30
C ASP A 312 21.77 -2.82 -0.60
N PRO A 313 21.68 -4.16 -0.66
CA PRO A 313 20.74 -4.95 0.13
C PRO A 313 20.85 -4.70 1.66
N SER A 314 22.01 -4.25 2.15
CA SER A 314 22.32 -3.96 3.55
C SER A 314 21.85 -2.58 4.02
N PHE A 315 21.75 -1.59 3.11
CA PHE A 315 21.13 -0.27 3.40
C PHE A 315 19.71 -0.45 3.94
N ALA A 316 19.04 -1.46 3.41
CA ALA A 316 17.73 -1.83 3.83
C ALA A 316 17.70 -2.19 5.33
N GLY A 317 18.74 -2.81 5.91
CA GLY A 317 18.83 -2.99 7.36
C GLY A 317 19.03 -1.70 8.17
N LEU A 318 19.68 -0.68 7.61
CA LEU A 318 20.06 0.57 8.30
C LEU A 318 18.92 1.60 8.42
N VAL A 319 17.94 1.57 7.51
CA VAL A 319 16.82 2.54 7.48
C VAL A 319 15.50 1.92 7.99
N ARG A 320 15.50 0.63 8.35
CA ARG A 320 14.30 -0.12 8.75
C ARG A 320 14.04 -0.11 10.26
N ALA A 321 12.90 0.45 10.67
CA ALA A 321 12.19 0.14 11.92
C ALA A 321 10.70 0.52 11.76
N ALA A 322 9.77 -0.17 12.47
CA ALA A 322 8.28 -0.21 12.40
C ALA A 322 7.63 -0.94 11.17
N ARG A 323 6.42 -1.52 11.31
CA ARG A 323 5.82 -2.50 10.34
C ARG A 323 4.57 -2.00 9.60
N ARG A 324 4.32 -2.53 8.39
CA ARG A 324 3.05 -2.43 7.64
C ARG A 324 2.71 -3.76 6.95
N ALA A 325 1.45 -4.05 6.63
CA ALA A 325 0.99 -5.39 6.26
C ALA A 325 1.76 -6.06 5.12
N GLY A 326 2.66 -7.00 5.47
CA GLY A 326 3.48 -7.74 4.50
C GLY A 326 4.85 -7.11 4.24
N ARG A 327 5.13 -5.95 4.86
CA ARG A 327 6.43 -5.29 4.92
C ARG A 327 7.03 -5.41 6.33
N THR A 328 8.31 -5.77 6.39
CA THR A 328 9.18 -5.39 7.51
C THR A 328 9.78 -4.01 7.23
N GLY A 329 9.32 -2.95 7.91
CA GLY A 329 9.94 -1.60 7.87
C GLY A 329 9.06 -0.43 7.37
N ALA A 330 8.93 0.63 8.18
CA ALA A 330 9.16 2.07 8.00
C ALA A 330 8.79 2.84 9.29
N ARG A 331 9.55 3.88 9.65
CA ARG A 331 9.35 4.76 10.84
C ARG A 331 8.06 5.58 10.77
N ASP A 332 7.35 5.46 9.66
CA ASP A 332 6.20 6.26 9.31
C ASP A 332 4.97 5.82 10.09
N ALA A 333 4.15 6.80 10.46
CA ALA A 333 2.85 6.55 11.05
C ALA A 333 2.08 5.51 10.22
N PHE A 334 1.58 4.47 10.89
CA PHE A 334 0.66 3.49 10.31
C PHE A 334 -0.58 4.20 9.76
N MET A 335 -1.09 5.17 10.52
CA MET A 335 -2.25 5.96 10.14
C MET A 335 -2.09 7.40 10.60
N VAL A 336 -2.53 8.33 9.77
CA VAL A 336 -2.61 9.75 10.05
C VAL A 336 -4.05 10.20 9.91
N MET A 337 -4.62 10.73 10.99
CA MET A 337 -5.94 11.36 10.97
C MET A 337 -5.80 12.86 11.15
N THR A 338 -6.61 13.63 10.45
CA THR A 338 -6.68 15.09 10.63
C THR A 338 -8.04 15.47 11.21
N SER A 339 -8.04 16.54 12.01
CA SER A 339 -9.26 17.11 12.60
C SER A 339 -9.47 18.55 12.11
N LYS A 340 -10.63 19.13 12.45
CA LYS A 340 -10.92 20.55 12.20
C LYS A 340 -10.41 21.48 13.30
N ALA A 341 -9.67 20.95 14.29
CA ALA A 341 -9.15 21.76 15.37
C ALA A 341 -8.23 22.86 14.84
N THR A 342 -8.34 24.05 15.41
CA THR A 342 -7.62 25.24 14.95
C THR A 342 -6.18 25.32 15.45
N THR A 343 -5.79 24.48 16.42
CA THR A 343 -4.40 24.47 16.91
C THR A 343 -3.51 23.68 15.94
N GLY A 344 -2.31 24.19 15.67
CA GLY A 344 -1.36 23.56 14.75
C GLY A 344 -0.62 22.34 15.31
N ASN A 345 -0.93 21.90 16.53
CA ASN A 345 -0.17 20.87 17.22
C ASN A 345 -0.66 19.47 16.84
N GLY A 346 0.28 18.59 16.50
CA GLY A 346 0.03 17.18 16.26
C GLY A 346 0.26 16.34 17.53
N ILE A 347 -0.38 15.17 17.58
CA ILE A 347 -0.15 14.15 18.59
C ILE A 347 0.30 12.84 17.93
N ALA A 348 1.37 12.26 18.43
CA ALA A 348 1.90 10.97 18.03
C ALA A 348 1.59 9.93 19.11
N VAL A 349 0.80 8.93 18.75
CA VAL A 349 0.48 7.77 19.60
C VAL A 349 1.33 6.59 19.14
N ILE A 350 2.14 6.07 20.06
CA ILE A 350 3.05 4.95 19.83
C ILE A 350 2.48 3.73 20.55
N LEU A 351 2.00 2.74 19.80
CA LEU A 351 1.57 1.46 20.33
C LEU A 351 2.78 0.51 20.39
N ARG A 352 3.29 0.26 21.60
CA ARG A 352 4.50 -0.56 21.82
C ARG A 352 4.20 -2.06 21.98
N ASP A 353 5.25 -2.86 21.84
CA ASP A 353 5.26 -4.30 22.17
C ASP A 353 4.20 -5.13 21.42
N ILE A 354 3.86 -4.77 20.18
CA ILE A 354 2.76 -5.44 19.44
C ILE A 354 3.08 -6.90 19.11
N SER A 355 4.36 -7.28 19.05
CA SER A 355 4.80 -8.66 18.74
C SER A 355 4.56 -9.62 19.89
N ALA A 356 4.60 -9.12 21.13
CA ALA A 356 4.37 -9.89 22.35
C ALA A 356 2.90 -9.85 22.79
N SER A 357 2.07 -9.09 22.09
CA SER A 357 0.68 -8.82 22.47
C SER A 357 -0.31 -9.64 21.66
N ASP A 358 -1.47 -9.90 22.26
CA ASP A 358 -2.58 -10.57 21.58
C ASP A 358 -3.13 -9.72 20.42
N ALA A 359 -3.48 -10.38 19.31
CA ALA A 359 -3.93 -9.69 18.10
C ALA A 359 -5.26 -8.97 18.25
N THR A 360 -6.15 -9.50 19.09
CA THR A 360 -7.42 -8.86 19.41
C THR A 360 -7.21 -7.65 20.32
N ALA A 361 -6.29 -7.73 21.28
CA ALA A 361 -5.91 -6.59 22.12
C ALA A 361 -5.29 -5.44 21.30
N VAL A 362 -4.37 -5.74 20.38
CA VAL A 362 -3.79 -4.74 19.47
C VAL A 362 -4.88 -4.09 18.64
N ALA A 363 -5.77 -4.89 18.05
CA ALA A 363 -6.85 -4.38 17.20
C ALA A 363 -7.82 -3.47 17.98
N ALA A 364 -8.26 -3.92 19.16
CA ALA A 364 -9.14 -3.14 20.02
C ALA A 364 -8.51 -1.81 20.46
N THR A 365 -7.21 -1.78 20.75
CA THR A 365 -6.51 -0.53 21.09
C THR A 365 -6.43 0.42 19.89
N VAL A 366 -6.16 -0.08 18.68
CA VAL A 366 -6.21 0.74 17.46
C VAL A 366 -7.62 1.32 17.26
N GLU A 367 -8.67 0.51 17.36
CA GLU A 367 -10.06 0.99 17.29
C GLU A 367 -10.39 2.05 18.36
N ALA A 368 -9.92 1.84 19.60
CA ALA A 368 -10.20 2.75 20.70
C ALA A 368 -9.47 4.09 20.55
N VAL A 369 -8.19 4.09 20.14
CA VAL A 369 -7.42 5.32 19.89
C VAL A 369 -8.02 6.14 18.75
N THR A 370 -8.31 5.48 17.63
CA THR A 370 -8.87 6.14 16.45
C THR A 370 -10.30 6.64 16.71
N GLY A 371 -11.11 5.87 17.43
CA GLY A 371 -12.44 6.24 17.89
C GLY A 371 -12.43 7.43 18.84
N ALA A 372 -11.55 7.42 19.85
CA ALA A 372 -11.39 8.52 20.78
C ALA A 372 -10.98 9.81 20.05
N TYR A 373 -10.03 9.75 19.10
CA TYR A 373 -9.59 10.93 18.36
C TYR A 373 -10.70 11.50 17.46
N ALA A 374 -11.51 10.64 16.86
CA ALA A 374 -12.65 11.06 16.06
C ALA A 374 -13.78 11.67 16.92
N ALA A 375 -13.96 11.18 18.15
CA ALA A 375 -14.97 11.67 19.08
C ALA A 375 -14.57 13.02 19.71
N ASP A 376 -13.34 13.09 20.23
CA ASP A 376 -12.75 14.29 20.80
C ASP A 376 -11.23 14.29 20.57
N CYS A 377 -10.79 15.12 19.62
CA CYS A 377 -9.39 15.27 19.28
C CYS A 377 -8.57 16.06 20.31
N GLY A 378 -9.16 16.54 21.41
CA GLY A 378 -8.44 17.28 22.46
C GLY A 378 -7.79 18.59 22.00
N GLY A 379 -8.23 19.12 20.86
CA GLY A 379 -7.64 20.30 20.23
C GLY A 379 -6.47 20.02 19.27
N TYR A 380 -5.98 18.78 19.17
CA TYR A 380 -4.92 18.41 18.22
C TYR A 380 -5.45 18.33 16.78
N SER A 381 -4.80 19.01 15.83
CA SER A 381 -5.21 19.01 14.41
C SER A 381 -4.81 17.74 13.65
N ARG A 382 -3.87 16.96 14.20
CA ARG A 382 -3.35 15.74 13.57
C ARG A 382 -3.04 14.67 14.61
N LEU A 383 -3.49 13.44 14.36
CA LEU A 383 -3.06 12.22 15.03
C LEU A 383 -2.14 11.45 14.10
N GLU A 384 -1.01 11.00 14.62
CA GLU A 384 -0.14 9.99 14.02
C GLU A 384 -0.12 8.75 14.89
N LEU A 385 -0.62 7.63 14.37
CA LEU A 385 -0.57 6.34 15.08
C LEU A 385 0.55 5.49 14.49
N SER A 386 1.48 5.04 15.33
CA SER A 386 2.59 4.17 14.96
C SER A 386 2.51 2.84 15.70
N LEU A 387 2.79 1.74 14.98
CA LEU A 387 2.74 0.38 15.52
C LEU A 387 4.16 -0.17 15.63
N CYS A 388 4.64 -0.32 16.86
CA CYS A 388 6.01 -0.71 17.18
C CYS A 388 6.04 -2.16 17.65
N ALA A 389 6.64 -3.04 16.85
CA ALA A 389 6.70 -4.45 17.17
C ALA A 389 7.72 -4.75 18.25
N TRP A 390 8.82 -3.99 18.25
CA TRP A 390 9.94 -4.16 19.15
C TRP A 390 10.29 -2.83 19.84
N GLN A 391 11.03 -2.88 20.94
CA GLN A 391 11.45 -1.67 21.66
C GLN A 391 12.34 -0.74 20.84
N GLU A 392 13.16 -1.29 19.95
CA GLU A 392 13.99 -0.51 19.02
C GLU A 392 13.14 0.39 18.10
N ASP A 393 11.94 -0.08 17.72
CA ASP A 393 11.00 0.72 16.92
C ASP A 393 10.47 1.92 17.71
N VAL A 394 10.23 1.77 19.02
CA VAL A 394 9.67 2.82 19.88
C VAL A 394 10.63 4.01 19.96
N GLY A 395 11.93 3.75 20.17
CA GLY A 395 12.94 4.80 20.26
C GLY A 395 13.01 5.66 18.99
N ALA A 396 13.03 5.00 17.82
CA ALA A 396 13.09 5.69 16.53
C ALA A 396 11.83 6.52 16.24
N VAL A 397 10.64 5.99 16.55
CA VAL A 397 9.38 6.71 16.37
C VAL A 397 9.27 7.90 17.33
N ARG A 398 9.70 7.73 18.59
CA ARG A 398 9.73 8.81 19.59
C ARG A 398 10.64 9.96 19.12
N GLU A 399 11.82 9.65 18.61
CA GLU A 399 12.75 10.64 18.07
C GLU A 399 12.13 11.39 16.88
N ALA A 400 11.55 10.67 15.92
CA ALA A 400 10.89 11.26 14.76
C ALA A 400 9.71 12.18 15.17
N ALA A 401 8.87 11.74 16.10
CA ALA A 401 7.77 12.53 16.64
C ALA A 401 8.27 13.79 17.37
N GLY A 402 9.37 13.68 18.11
CA GLY A 402 10.02 14.82 18.76
C GLY A 402 10.55 15.86 17.77
N LEU A 403 11.18 15.41 16.67
CA LEU A 403 11.62 16.29 15.57
C LEU A 403 10.43 16.99 14.87
N ALA A 404 9.31 16.28 14.74
CA ALA A 404 8.05 16.83 14.22
C ALA A 404 7.31 17.73 15.23
N ARG A 405 7.82 17.87 16.46
CA ARG A 405 7.20 18.62 17.57
C ARG A 405 5.78 18.14 17.90
N CYS A 406 5.53 16.84 17.74
CA CYS A 406 4.30 16.23 18.18
C CYS A 406 4.31 16.04 19.70
N HIS A 407 3.14 16.15 20.33
CA HIS A 407 2.95 15.60 21.66
C HIS A 407 3.03 14.07 21.57
N ILE A 408 3.72 13.39 22.48
CA ILE A 408 4.00 11.94 22.35
C ILE A 408 3.26 11.20 23.46
N LEU A 409 2.43 10.23 23.05
CA LEU A 409 1.77 9.29 23.95
C LEU A 409 2.23 7.87 23.64
N GLU A 410 2.69 7.17 24.67
CA GLU A 410 3.04 5.75 24.57
C GLU A 410 2.00 4.90 25.28
N ILE A 411 1.44 3.93 24.56
CA ILE A 411 0.36 3.08 25.06
C ILE A 411 0.69 1.61 24.83
N ALA A 412 0.22 0.76 25.73
CA ALA A 412 0.29 -0.69 25.58
C ALA A 412 -1.03 -1.25 25.01
N PRO A 413 -0.97 -2.33 24.21
CA PRO A 413 -2.18 -3.05 23.81
C PRO A 413 -3.02 -3.47 25.02
N GLY A 414 -4.34 -3.31 24.91
CA GLY A 414 -5.29 -3.57 26.00
C GLY A 414 -5.43 -2.45 27.04
N GLN A 415 -4.64 -1.38 26.97
CA GLN A 415 -4.84 -0.21 27.83
C GLN A 415 -6.21 0.42 27.56
N ARG A 416 -6.93 0.77 28.64
CA ARG A 416 -8.23 1.43 28.52
C ARG A 416 -8.07 2.85 27.99
N ILE A 417 -8.67 3.12 26.84
CA ILE A 417 -8.72 4.45 26.22
C ILE A 417 -10.16 4.97 26.34
N ALA A 418 -10.35 6.09 27.01
CA ALA A 418 -11.65 6.75 27.13
C ALA A 418 -11.93 7.64 25.90
N ASN A 419 -13.18 8.04 25.68
CA ASN A 419 -13.54 8.88 24.53
C ASN A 419 -12.94 10.29 24.60
N ASP A 420 -12.70 10.81 25.81
CA ASP A 420 -12.09 12.10 26.11
C ASP A 420 -10.57 12.01 26.30
N PHE A 421 -9.96 10.88 25.92
CA PHE A 421 -8.55 10.58 26.17
C PHE A 421 -7.59 11.70 25.73
N PHE A 422 -7.81 12.30 24.56
CA PHE A 422 -6.95 13.37 24.05
C PHE A 422 -7.17 14.70 24.79
N ALA A 423 -8.41 15.03 25.17
CA ALA A 423 -8.72 16.24 25.90
C ALA A 423 -8.16 16.20 27.33
N ALA A 424 -8.18 15.03 27.98
CA ALA A 424 -7.57 14.82 29.28
C ALA A 424 -6.06 15.10 29.25
N HIS A 425 -5.33 14.55 28.26
CA HIS A 425 -3.89 14.76 28.13
C HIS A 425 -3.51 16.21 27.78
N ALA A 426 -4.31 16.88 26.94
CA ALA A 426 -4.10 18.29 26.63
C ALA A 426 -4.23 19.20 27.87
N SER A 427 -5.14 18.83 28.80
CA SER A 427 -5.38 19.58 30.03
C SER A 427 -4.26 19.37 31.07
N ASP A 428 -3.77 18.14 31.21
CA ASP A 428 -2.64 17.84 32.11
C ASP A 428 -1.36 18.57 31.69
N ASP A 429 -1.11 18.67 30.37
CA ASP A 429 0.02 19.44 29.81
C ASP A 429 -0.08 20.95 30.12
N ALA A 430 -1.28 21.53 29.99
CA ALA A 430 -1.52 22.94 30.31
C ALA A 430 -1.27 23.22 31.80
N VAL A 431 -1.68 22.31 32.68
CA VAL A 431 -1.45 22.42 34.13
C VAL A 431 0.03 22.26 34.49
N MET A 432 0.76 21.33 33.85
CA MET A 432 2.19 21.14 34.08
C MET A 432 3.02 22.33 33.56
N THR A 433 2.66 22.88 32.40
CA THR A 433 3.30 24.07 31.81
C THR A 433 3.04 25.32 32.67
N ALA A 434 1.81 25.48 33.18
CA ALA A 434 1.47 26.58 34.07
C ALA A 434 2.25 26.52 35.40
N ARG A 435 2.45 25.33 35.98
CA ARG A 435 3.27 25.14 37.19
C ARG A 435 4.76 25.42 36.98
N LEU A 436 5.27 25.23 35.76
CA LEU A 436 6.67 25.54 35.43
C LEU A 436 6.90 27.03 35.16
N LEU A 437 5.87 27.74 34.66
CA LEU A 437 5.94 29.18 34.38
C LEU A 437 5.55 30.04 35.59
N PHE A 438 4.75 29.50 36.51
CA PHE A 438 4.30 30.14 37.74
C PHE A 438 4.48 29.16 38.93
N PRO A 439 5.70 29.01 39.46
CA PRO A 439 5.99 28.10 40.57
C PRO A 439 5.31 28.49 41.90
#